data_AF-A0A932QZT2-F1
#
_entry.id   AF-A0A932QZT2-F1
#
_cell.length_a   1.000
_cell.length_b   1.000
_cell.length_c   1.000
_cell.angle_alpha   90.00
_cell.angle_beta   90.00
_cell.angle_gamma   90.00
#
_symmetry.space_group_name_H-M   'P 1'
#
loop_
_entity.id
_entity.type
_entity.pdbx_description
1 polymer ?
#
loop_
_entity_poly.entity_id
_entity_poly.type
_entity_poly.pdbx_seq_one_letter_code
_entity_poly.pdbx_strand_id
1 'polypeptide(L)'
;MGFDRTITPESLIDTKGLAVAAVLAALYNAAVKMGHGTKDLGPDTITESDAETLILEIWEKGYEYIGFDYLNGKRLKLDLTNAEESGIIAGQYDYGFGRGTAKRAIEILRSTGDPCHPDIIELQVRAAVQAAIVSAPLKESGKTTEGTFGDAIGLGSEHNESCYDQFGQWIGCRHIGKNQAESSCTTYNL
;
A
#
# COMPACT_ATOMS: atom_id res chain seq x y z
N MET A 1 -23.29 11.22 6.17
CA MET A 1 -23.17 9.87 6.79
C MET A 1 -21.76 9.35 6.50
N GLY A 2 -21.09 8.69 7.46
CA GLY A 2 -19.65 8.37 7.50
C GLY A 2 -19.04 7.77 6.21
N PHE A 3 -17.98 8.36 5.63
CA PHE A 3 -17.16 7.72 4.61
C PHE A 3 -16.35 6.63 5.29
N ASP A 4 -16.59 5.39 4.91
CA ASP A 4 -15.85 4.26 5.42
C ASP A 4 -14.44 4.28 4.83
N ARG A 5 -13.48 4.70 5.67
CA ARG A 5 -12.04 4.74 5.42
C ARG A 5 -11.34 3.57 6.11
N THR A 6 -12.06 2.47 6.33
CA THR A 6 -11.58 1.32 7.07
C THR A 6 -10.27 0.84 6.48
N ILE A 7 -9.24 0.91 7.32
CA ILE A 7 -8.03 0.15 7.13
C ILE A 7 -8.47 -1.31 7.15
N THR A 8 -8.41 -1.96 5.99
CA THR A 8 -8.70 -3.39 5.87
C THR A 8 -7.41 -4.19 6.07
N PRO A 9 -7.48 -5.48 6.42
CA PRO A 9 -6.28 -6.32 6.49
C PRO A 9 -5.46 -6.31 5.19
N GLU A 10 -6.09 -6.13 4.03
CA GLU A 10 -5.39 -6.02 2.73
C GLU A 10 -4.70 -4.68 2.53
N SER A 11 -5.12 -3.65 3.26
CA SER A 11 -4.51 -2.33 3.24
C SER A 11 -3.30 -2.21 4.18
N LEU A 12 -3.07 -3.23 5.02
CA LEU A 12 -1.89 -3.39 5.86
C LEU A 12 -0.85 -4.17 5.05
N ILE A 13 0.15 -3.48 4.50
CA ILE A 13 1.09 -4.07 3.55
C ILE A 13 2.50 -4.01 4.11
N ASP A 14 3.10 -5.17 4.33
CA ASP A 14 4.52 -5.29 4.62
C ASP A 14 5.30 -4.92 3.34
N THR A 15 6.19 -3.93 3.45
CA THR A 15 7.14 -3.51 2.40
C THR A 15 8.60 -3.60 2.88
N LYS A 16 8.86 -4.27 4.01
CA LYS A 16 10.19 -4.42 4.59
C LYS A 16 11.18 -4.98 3.57
N GLY A 17 12.35 -4.33 3.50
CA GLY A 17 13.44 -4.69 2.60
C GLY A 17 13.22 -4.33 1.13
N LEU A 18 12.13 -3.62 0.79
CA LEU A 18 11.96 -2.98 -0.50
C LEU A 18 12.40 -1.52 -0.40
N ALA A 19 13.14 -1.05 -1.40
CA ALA A 19 13.49 0.35 -1.50
C ALA A 19 12.21 1.21 -1.56
N VAL A 20 12.19 2.31 -0.80
CA VAL A 20 11.04 3.24 -0.77
C VAL A 20 10.70 3.74 -2.18
N ALA A 21 11.72 3.98 -3.02
CA ALA A 21 11.57 4.37 -4.42
C ALA A 21 10.85 3.31 -5.26
N ALA A 22 11.21 2.03 -5.09
CA ALA A 22 10.55 0.93 -5.79
C ALA A 22 9.08 0.79 -5.39
N VAL A 23 8.78 0.95 -4.09
CA VAL A 23 7.40 0.96 -3.56
C VAL A 23 6.59 2.11 -4.17
N LEU A 24 7.14 3.32 -4.19
CA LEU A 24 6.50 4.49 -4.81
C LEU A 24 6.23 4.25 -6.29
N ALA A 25 7.24 3.79 -7.04
CA ALA A 25 7.12 3.54 -8.47
C ALA A 25 6.04 2.48 -8.77
N ALA A 26 6.03 1.35 -8.06
CA ALA A 26 5.03 0.31 -8.25
C ALA A 26 3.60 0.81 -7.99
N LEU A 27 3.38 1.56 -6.91
CA LEU A 27 2.06 2.09 -6.56
C LEU A 27 1.63 3.22 -7.49
N TYR A 28 2.55 4.05 -7.96
CA TYR A 28 2.28 5.03 -9.01
C TYR A 28 1.90 4.36 -10.33
N ASN A 29 2.62 3.30 -10.69
CA ASN A 29 2.42 2.53 -11.91
C ASN A 29 1.17 1.66 -11.86
N ALA A 30 0.61 1.36 -10.70
CA ALA A 30 -0.71 0.73 -10.57
C ALA A 30 -1.86 1.76 -10.50
N ALA A 31 -1.56 3.03 -10.20
CA ALA A 31 -2.56 4.08 -10.03
C ALA A 31 -3.01 4.68 -11.38
N VAL A 32 -4.18 5.32 -11.34
CA VAL A 32 -4.73 6.10 -12.48
C VAL A 32 -4.90 7.57 -12.12
N LYS A 33 -4.93 8.41 -13.14
CA LYS A 33 -5.26 9.83 -12.99
C LYS A 33 -6.70 9.97 -12.51
N MET A 34 -6.95 10.70 -11.43
CA MET A 34 -8.30 10.88 -10.87
C MET A 34 -8.50 12.23 -10.16
N GLY A 35 -9.76 12.68 -10.09
CA GLY A 35 -10.15 13.88 -9.34
C GLY A 35 -9.56 15.19 -9.88
N HIS A 36 -9.13 16.07 -8.98
CA HIS A 36 -8.51 17.36 -9.32
C HIS A 36 -7.09 17.26 -9.91
N GLY A 37 -6.56 16.04 -10.02
CA GLY A 37 -5.23 15.76 -10.55
C GLY A 37 -5.06 15.96 -12.06
N THR A 38 -6.11 16.22 -12.83
CA THR A 38 -6.00 16.40 -14.29
C THR A 38 -5.22 17.65 -14.73
N LYS A 39 -4.70 18.45 -13.78
CA LYS A 39 -3.90 19.65 -14.06
C LYS A 39 -2.41 19.37 -14.28
N ASP A 40 -1.89 18.24 -13.79
CA ASP A 40 -0.46 17.95 -13.84
C ASP A 40 -0.13 16.91 -14.92
N LEU A 41 0.57 17.35 -15.96
CA LEU A 41 1.04 16.52 -17.08
C LEU A 41 2.30 15.75 -16.66
N GLY A 42 2.14 14.69 -15.87
CA GLY A 42 3.23 13.73 -15.65
C GLY A 42 3.07 12.43 -16.43
N PRO A 43 4.12 11.60 -16.45
CA PRO A 43 4.17 10.37 -17.25
C PRO A 43 3.18 9.34 -16.71
N ASP A 44 2.71 8.43 -17.57
CA ASP A 44 1.77 7.40 -17.14
C ASP A 44 2.42 6.32 -16.27
N THR A 45 3.74 6.17 -16.36
CA THR A 45 4.58 5.33 -15.50
C THR A 45 5.86 6.05 -15.12
N ILE A 46 6.45 5.68 -13.97
CA ILE A 46 7.78 6.13 -13.53
C ILE A 46 8.65 4.91 -13.21
N THR A 47 9.96 5.05 -13.40
CA THR A 47 10.95 4.06 -12.97
C THR A 47 11.29 4.22 -11.49
N GLU A 48 12.04 3.26 -10.93
CA GLU A 48 12.60 3.41 -9.58
C GLU A 48 13.50 4.64 -9.45
N SER A 49 14.33 4.94 -10.46
CA SER A 49 15.24 6.10 -10.44
C SER A 49 14.48 7.44 -10.49
N ASP A 50 13.38 7.49 -11.24
CA ASP A 50 12.48 8.66 -11.23
C ASP A 50 11.88 8.86 -9.83
N ALA A 51 11.44 7.78 -9.18
CA ALA A 51 10.89 7.81 -7.83
C ALA A 51 11.94 8.20 -6.78
N GLU A 52 13.18 7.73 -6.92
CA GLU A 52 14.30 8.10 -6.06
C GLU A 52 14.58 9.60 -6.13
N THR A 53 14.58 10.18 -7.33
CA THR A 53 14.75 11.63 -7.53
C THR A 53 13.66 12.41 -6.79
N LEU A 54 12.40 11.98 -6.88
CA LEU A 54 11.28 12.62 -6.17
C LEU A 54 11.43 12.56 -4.65
N ILE A 55 11.92 11.44 -4.11
CA ILE A 55 12.15 11.28 -2.67
C ILE A 55 13.31 12.15 -2.21
N LEU A 56 14.41 12.21 -2.98
CA LEU A 56 15.54 13.10 -2.68
C LEU A 56 15.10 14.56 -2.61
N GLU A 57 14.27 15.02 -3.54
CA GLU A 57 13.74 16.40 -3.51
C GLU A 57 12.91 16.70 -2.25
N ILE A 58 12.23 15.70 -1.68
CA ILE A 58 11.49 15.84 -0.42
C ILE A 58 12.48 16.03 0.74
N TRP A 59 13.52 15.21 0.80
CA TRP A 59 14.55 15.32 1.84
C TRP A 59 15.38 16.60 1.74
N GLU A 60 15.73 17.03 0.53
CA GLU A 60 16.47 18.29 0.30
C GLU A 60 15.69 19.51 0.76
N LYS A 61 14.35 19.44 0.74
CA LYS A 61 13.46 20.48 1.29
C LYS A 61 13.35 20.41 2.81
N GLY A 62 13.97 19.41 3.46
CA GLY A 62 14.00 19.24 4.90
C GLY A 62 12.72 18.62 5.48
N TYR A 63 11.92 17.92 4.68
CA TYR A 63 10.75 17.20 5.20
C TYR A 63 11.16 15.92 5.92
N GLU A 64 10.55 15.68 7.08
CA GLU A 64 10.74 14.47 7.89
C GLU A 64 9.79 13.32 7.47
N TYR A 65 8.89 13.56 6.51
CA TYR A 65 7.89 12.60 6.07
C TYR A 65 7.85 12.47 4.53
N ILE A 66 7.60 11.27 4.03
CA ILE A 66 7.47 10.96 2.60
C ILE A 66 5.99 10.67 2.28
N GLY A 67 5.20 11.75 2.26
CA GLY A 67 3.75 11.68 2.04
C GLY A 67 3.33 12.14 0.65
N PHE A 68 2.45 11.41 0.00
CA PHE A 68 1.90 11.75 -1.31
C PHE A 68 0.38 11.73 -1.29
N ASP A 69 -0.23 12.91 -1.31
CA ASP A 69 -1.67 13.06 -1.56
C ASP A 69 -2.00 12.83 -3.04
N TYR A 70 -1.25 13.50 -3.90
CA TYR A 70 -1.27 13.38 -5.35
C TYR A 70 0.17 13.44 -5.86
N LEU A 71 0.41 12.75 -6.97
CA LEU A 71 1.65 12.85 -7.73
C LEU A 71 1.28 12.81 -9.22
N ASN A 72 1.64 13.84 -9.98
CA ASN A 72 1.41 13.90 -11.43
C ASN A 72 -0.05 13.58 -11.85
N GLY A 73 -0.99 14.08 -11.05
CA GLY A 73 -2.41 13.86 -11.28
C GLY A 73 -2.99 12.52 -10.85
N LYS A 74 -2.15 11.61 -10.36
CA LYS A 74 -2.60 10.37 -9.72
C LYS A 74 -2.80 10.60 -8.23
N ARG A 75 -3.96 10.21 -7.69
CA ARG A 75 -4.25 10.32 -6.25
C ARG A 75 -3.59 9.14 -5.53
N LEU A 76 -2.54 9.37 -4.74
CA LEU A 76 -1.87 8.27 -4.04
C LEU A 76 -2.44 8.09 -2.63
N LYS A 77 -2.49 9.16 -1.84
CA LYS A 77 -2.88 9.13 -0.41
C LYS A 77 -2.09 8.08 0.37
N LEU A 78 -0.77 8.14 0.23
CA LEU A 78 0.19 7.23 0.84
C LEU A 78 1.15 8.00 1.74
N ASP A 79 1.57 7.34 2.81
CA ASP A 79 2.74 7.70 3.60
C ASP A 79 3.75 6.55 3.45
N LEU A 80 4.94 6.89 2.96
CA LEU A 80 6.02 5.94 2.67
C LEU A 80 7.20 6.10 3.63
N THR A 81 7.09 6.94 4.66
CA THR A 81 8.19 7.28 5.58
C THR A 81 8.83 6.03 6.19
N ASN A 82 8.02 5.03 6.53
CA ASN A 82 8.48 3.77 7.16
C ASN A 82 8.35 2.54 6.23
N ALA A 83 8.24 2.77 4.92
CA ALA A 83 7.97 1.70 3.96
C ALA A 83 9.07 0.63 3.97
N GLU A 84 10.34 1.03 3.99
CA GLU A 84 11.47 0.08 3.95
C GLU A 84 11.64 -0.70 5.26
N GLU A 85 11.23 -0.13 6.39
CA GLU A 85 11.43 -0.72 7.72
C GLU A 85 10.28 -1.65 8.14
N SER A 86 9.04 -1.25 7.85
CA SER A 86 7.87 -1.74 8.58
C SER A 86 6.63 -2.01 7.71
N GLY A 87 6.47 -1.30 6.60
CA GLY A 87 5.27 -1.39 5.78
C GLY A 87 4.59 -0.06 5.52
N ILE A 88 3.43 -0.15 4.88
CA ILE A 88 2.56 0.98 4.55
C ILE A 88 1.11 0.66 4.89
N ILE A 89 0.31 1.72 5.07
CA ILE A 89 -1.15 1.63 5.09
C ILE A 89 -1.70 2.21 3.79
N ALA A 90 -2.37 1.37 3.00
CA ALA A 90 -2.89 1.74 1.68
C ALA A 90 -4.42 1.90 1.64
N GLY A 91 -5.10 2.08 2.77
CA GLY A 91 -6.58 2.13 2.80
C GLY A 91 -7.17 3.27 1.97
N GLN A 92 -6.56 4.45 2.02
CA GLN A 92 -6.96 5.58 1.19
C GLN A 92 -6.62 5.40 -0.29
N TYR A 93 -5.51 4.72 -0.60
CA TYR A 93 -5.11 4.37 -1.96
C TYR A 93 -6.13 3.40 -2.57
N ASP A 94 -6.38 2.27 -1.89
CA ASP A 94 -7.32 1.22 -2.29
C ASP A 94 -8.76 1.73 -2.38
N TYR A 95 -9.14 2.73 -1.60
CA TYR A 95 -10.43 3.40 -1.78
C TYR A 95 -10.60 3.97 -3.20
N GLY A 96 -9.55 4.57 -3.75
CA GLY A 96 -9.58 5.15 -5.10
C GLY A 96 -9.47 4.10 -6.20
N PHE A 97 -8.72 3.03 -5.97
CA PHE A 97 -8.27 2.10 -7.02
C PHE A 97 -8.74 0.66 -6.86
N GLY A 98 -9.51 0.38 -5.81
CA GLY A 98 -10.08 -0.93 -5.51
C GLY A 98 -9.33 -1.61 -4.37
N ARG A 99 -10.09 -2.35 -3.54
CA ARG A 99 -9.54 -3.08 -2.40
C ARG A 99 -8.43 -4.03 -2.84
N GLY A 100 -7.29 -3.97 -2.15
CA GLY A 100 -6.12 -4.83 -2.40
C GLY A 100 -5.36 -4.50 -3.68
N THR A 101 -5.60 -3.36 -4.32
CA THR A 101 -4.80 -2.95 -5.49
C THR A 101 -3.36 -2.66 -5.09
N ALA A 102 -3.13 -1.93 -3.98
CA ALA A 102 -1.78 -1.69 -3.49
C ALA A 102 -1.06 -3.00 -3.13
N LYS A 103 -1.75 -3.90 -2.42
CA LYS A 103 -1.19 -5.20 -2.03
C LYS A 103 -0.71 -6.01 -3.24
N ARG A 104 -1.53 -6.09 -4.29
CA ARG A 104 -1.16 -6.79 -5.54
C ARG A 104 0.05 -6.16 -6.21
N ALA A 105 0.12 -4.83 -6.27
CA ALA A 105 1.27 -4.14 -6.85
C ALA A 105 2.57 -4.47 -6.10
N ILE A 106 2.53 -4.49 -4.77
CA ILE A 106 3.68 -4.84 -3.92
C ILE A 106 4.04 -6.32 -4.01
N GLU A 107 3.07 -7.23 -4.09
CA GLU A 107 3.32 -8.65 -4.29
C GLU A 107 4.03 -8.92 -5.63
N ILE A 108 3.59 -8.25 -6.71
CA ILE A 108 4.27 -8.33 -8.01
C ILE A 108 5.68 -7.77 -7.88
N LEU A 109 5.86 -6.56 -7.33
CA LEU A 109 7.18 -5.96 -7.11
C LEU A 109 8.12 -6.88 -6.33
N ARG A 110 7.65 -7.52 -5.25
CA ARG A 110 8.47 -8.48 -4.48
C ARG A 110 8.90 -9.68 -5.32
N SER A 111 8.02 -10.18 -6.17
CA SER A 111 8.30 -11.36 -6.98
C SER A 111 9.19 -11.09 -8.20
N THR A 112 9.12 -9.88 -8.76
CA THR A 112 9.81 -9.53 -10.02
C THR A 112 11.02 -8.63 -9.82
N GLY A 113 11.05 -7.84 -8.73
CA GLY A 113 12.00 -6.75 -8.54
C GLY A 113 11.82 -5.59 -9.52
N ASP A 114 10.73 -5.57 -10.31
CA ASP A 114 10.49 -4.58 -11.36
C ASP A 114 9.21 -3.78 -11.09
N PRO A 115 9.29 -2.49 -10.69
CA PRO A 115 8.12 -1.65 -10.47
C PRO A 115 7.40 -1.26 -11.76
N CYS A 116 7.99 -1.52 -12.93
CA CYS A 116 7.40 -1.30 -14.25
C CYS A 116 6.87 -2.60 -14.87
N HIS A 117 6.81 -3.71 -14.11
CA HIS A 117 6.37 -4.99 -14.62
C HIS A 117 4.97 -4.88 -15.27
N PRO A 118 4.71 -5.53 -16.43
CA PRO A 118 3.44 -5.42 -17.15
C PRO A 118 2.20 -5.70 -16.29
N ASP A 119 2.30 -6.64 -15.35
CA ASP A 119 1.19 -6.98 -14.45
C ASP A 119 0.84 -5.83 -13.49
N ILE A 120 1.82 -5.01 -13.09
CA ILE A 120 1.57 -3.79 -12.30
C ILE A 120 0.83 -2.78 -13.17
N ILE A 121 1.24 -2.63 -14.43
CA ILE A 121 0.60 -1.72 -15.38
C ILE A 121 -0.84 -2.18 -15.68
N GLU A 122 -1.10 -3.48 -15.77
CA GLU A 122 -2.46 -4.02 -15.96
C GLU A 122 -3.39 -3.63 -14.80
N LEU A 123 -2.86 -3.46 -13.58
CA LEU A 123 -3.65 -2.96 -12.45
C LEU A 123 -4.21 -1.56 -12.71
N GLN A 124 -3.57 -0.72 -13.53
CA GLN A 124 -4.13 0.59 -13.92
C GLN A 124 -5.48 0.43 -14.63
N VAL A 125 -5.62 -0.56 -15.52
CA VAL A 125 -6.87 -0.80 -16.26
C VAL A 125 -8.00 -1.12 -15.28
N ARG A 126 -7.72 -1.95 -14.27
CA ARG A 126 -8.68 -2.29 -13.21
C ARG A 126 -8.98 -1.10 -12.31
N ALA A 127 -7.95 -0.33 -11.94
CA ALA A 127 -8.07 0.87 -11.14
C ALA A 127 -8.88 1.96 -11.85
N ALA A 128 -8.81 2.07 -13.18
CA ALA A 128 -9.60 3.02 -13.96
C ALA A 128 -11.12 2.79 -13.81
N VAL A 129 -11.55 1.53 -13.84
CA VAL A 129 -12.96 1.16 -13.64
C VAL A 129 -13.43 1.57 -12.25
N GLN A 130 -12.62 1.30 -11.22
CA GLN A 130 -12.97 1.68 -9.85
C GLN A 130 -12.96 3.20 -9.66
N ALA A 131 -11.94 3.89 -10.18
CA ALA A 131 -11.82 5.33 -10.07
C ALA A 131 -13.01 6.05 -10.73
N ALA A 132 -13.54 5.53 -11.84
CA ALA A 132 -14.74 6.06 -12.47
C ALA A 132 -16.00 5.94 -11.57
N ILE A 133 -16.13 4.85 -10.81
CA ILE A 133 -17.21 4.64 -9.84
C ILE A 133 -17.08 5.63 -8.67
N VAL A 134 -15.87 5.81 -8.15
CA VAL A 134 -15.60 6.68 -6.98
C VAL A 134 -15.64 8.16 -7.34
N SER A 135 -15.30 8.52 -8.59
CA SER A 135 -15.33 9.91 -9.09
C SER A 135 -16.73 10.39 -9.50
N ALA A 136 -17.72 9.50 -9.55
CA ALA A 136 -19.12 9.90 -9.66
C ALA A 136 -19.55 10.64 -8.39
N PRO A 137 -20.42 11.67 -8.47
CA PRO A 137 -20.79 12.48 -7.31
C PRO A 137 -21.35 11.60 -6.17
N LEU A 138 -20.60 11.52 -5.07
CA LEU A 138 -21.00 10.84 -3.85
C LEU A 138 -22.19 11.58 -3.22
N LYS A 139 -23.28 10.85 -2.93
CA LYS A 139 -24.51 11.45 -2.37
C LYS A 139 -24.34 11.98 -0.94
N GLU A 140 -23.35 11.54 -0.17
CA GLU A 140 -23.09 12.05 1.19
C GLU A 140 -21.65 11.87 1.65
N SER A 141 -21.19 12.74 2.57
CA SER A 141 -19.83 12.77 3.11
C SER A 141 -19.64 12.31 4.55
N GLY A 142 -18.44 11.78 4.85
CA GLY A 142 -18.05 11.45 6.22
C GLY A 142 -16.55 11.36 6.55
N LYS A 143 -16.24 10.99 7.80
CA LYS A 143 -15.05 11.45 8.56
C LYS A 143 -13.78 10.61 8.40
N THR A 144 -12.62 11.23 8.69
CA THR A 144 -11.25 10.77 8.40
C THR A 144 -10.62 10.12 9.61
N THR A 145 -9.90 9.01 9.42
CA THR A 145 -8.87 8.58 10.36
C THR A 145 -7.55 8.54 9.59
N GLU A 146 -6.72 9.55 9.80
CA GLU A 146 -5.29 9.51 9.53
C GLU A 146 -4.61 8.83 10.73
N GLY A 147 -3.60 7.99 10.51
CA GLY A 147 -2.92 7.25 11.58
C GLY A 147 -1.85 6.28 11.05
N THR A 148 -0.93 5.87 11.92
CA THR A 148 0.16 4.95 11.63
C THR A 148 -0.30 3.48 11.68
N PHE A 149 0.52 2.55 11.19
CA PHE A 149 0.22 1.10 11.26
C PHE A 149 -0.07 0.65 12.70
N GLY A 150 0.69 1.16 13.67
CA GLY A 150 0.49 0.90 15.11
C GLY A 150 -0.85 1.42 15.63
N ASP A 151 -1.35 2.53 15.09
CA ASP A 151 -2.68 3.07 15.45
C ASP A 151 -3.80 2.21 14.86
N ALA A 152 -3.61 1.71 13.63
CA ALA A 152 -4.60 0.90 12.92
C ALA A 152 -4.89 -0.45 13.59
N ILE A 153 -3.89 -1.01 14.28
CA ILE A 153 -4.00 -2.26 15.04
C ILE A 153 -4.22 -2.04 16.55
N GLY A 154 -4.40 -0.79 17.00
CA GLY A 154 -4.79 -0.44 18.36
C GLY A 154 -3.68 -0.51 19.41
N LEU A 155 -2.41 -0.37 19.02
CA LEU A 155 -1.26 -0.56 19.92
C LEU A 155 -0.45 0.71 20.23
N GLY A 156 -0.76 1.85 19.59
CA GLY A 156 -0.12 3.14 19.86
C GLY A 156 1.38 3.16 19.54
N SER A 157 1.99 4.34 19.62
CA SER A 157 3.36 4.61 19.16
C SER A 157 4.49 3.96 19.97
N GLU A 158 4.20 3.31 21.10
CA GLU A 158 5.22 2.85 22.06
C GLU A 158 5.61 1.37 21.92
N HIS A 159 5.01 0.61 20.99
CA HIS A 159 5.22 -0.85 20.89
C HIS A 159 5.57 -1.40 19.50
N ASN A 160 6.18 -0.60 18.63
CA ASN A 160 6.53 -1.03 17.26
C ASN A 160 7.31 -2.36 17.18
N GLU A 161 8.20 -2.69 18.13
CA GLU A 161 8.94 -3.97 18.10
C GLU A 161 8.09 -5.19 18.50
N SER A 162 7.07 -5.01 19.36
CA SER A 162 6.18 -6.10 19.81
C SER A 162 4.99 -6.35 18.90
N CYS A 163 4.66 -5.39 18.01
CA CYS A 163 3.52 -5.47 17.09
C CYS A 163 3.64 -6.60 16.06
N TYR A 164 4.85 -7.03 15.72
CA TYR A 164 5.11 -7.92 14.58
C TYR A 164 5.08 -9.40 14.92
N ASP A 165 5.44 -9.81 16.14
CA ASP A 165 5.33 -11.21 16.57
C ASP A 165 3.86 -11.68 16.65
N GLN A 166 2.96 -10.78 17.05
CA GLN A 166 1.52 -11.08 17.09
C GLN A 166 0.88 -11.07 15.69
N PHE A 167 1.30 -10.18 14.79
CA PHE A 167 0.81 -10.21 13.41
C PHE A 167 1.27 -11.49 12.70
N GLY A 168 2.54 -11.90 12.87
CA GLY A 168 3.05 -13.19 12.39
C GLY A 168 2.29 -14.40 12.94
N GLN A 169 1.86 -14.36 14.21
CA GLN A 169 0.96 -15.38 14.79
C GLN A 169 -0.47 -15.31 14.22
N TRP A 170 -0.98 -14.13 13.87
CA TRP A 170 -2.33 -13.95 13.33
C TRP A 170 -2.46 -14.46 11.89
N ILE A 171 -1.43 -14.27 11.05
CA ILE A 171 -1.37 -14.88 9.71
C ILE A 171 -0.91 -16.34 9.75
N GLY A 172 -0.22 -16.76 10.82
CA GLY A 172 0.34 -18.12 10.99
C GLY A 172 -0.55 -19.15 11.72
N CYS A 173 -1.58 -18.75 12.47
CA CYS A 173 -2.43 -19.68 13.22
C CYS A 173 -3.81 -19.86 12.56
N ARG A 174 -3.86 -20.77 11.59
CA ARG A 174 -5.07 -21.58 11.38
C ARG A 174 -5.28 -22.36 12.69
N HIS A 175 -6.37 -22.08 13.41
CA HIS A 175 -6.74 -22.75 14.64
C HIS A 175 -6.98 -24.25 14.37
N ILE A 176 -5.92 -25.06 14.34
CA ILE A 176 -6.04 -26.51 14.48
C ILE A 176 -6.23 -26.74 15.97
N GLY A 177 -7.49 -26.93 16.36
CA GLY A 177 -7.86 -27.31 17.71
C GLY A 177 -7.03 -28.51 18.14
N LYS A 178 -6.33 -28.36 19.27
CA LYS A 178 -5.66 -29.46 19.96
C LYS A 178 -6.69 -30.53 20.29
N ASN A 179 -6.70 -31.62 19.54
CA ASN A 179 -7.00 -32.97 20.00
C ASN A 179 -6.69 -33.97 18.88
N GLN A 180 -5.42 -34.24 18.67
CA GLN A 180 -4.84 -35.58 18.77
C GLN A 180 -3.37 -35.52 18.36
N ALA A 181 -2.58 -36.26 19.13
CA ALA A 181 -1.17 -36.43 18.97
C ALA A 181 -0.85 -37.27 17.72
N GLU A 182 0.45 -37.21 17.36
CA GLU A 182 1.22 -38.17 16.57
C GLU A 182 1.48 -37.86 15.09
N SER A 183 2.79 -37.70 14.84
CA SER A 183 3.52 -38.18 13.66
C SER A 183 3.13 -37.64 12.28
N SER A 184 3.95 -36.75 11.73
CA SER A 184 4.98 -37.15 10.75
C SER A 184 5.58 -35.92 10.07
N CYS A 185 6.91 -35.84 10.17
CA CYS A 185 7.75 -35.06 9.28
C CYS A 185 7.65 -35.67 7.88
N THR A 186 7.24 -34.90 6.87
CA THR A 186 7.50 -35.26 5.47
C THR A 186 7.83 -34.01 4.66
N THR A 187 9.10 -33.96 4.26
CA THR A 187 9.67 -33.19 3.16
C THR A 187 8.86 -33.35 1.87
N TYR A 188 8.73 -32.28 1.09
CA TYR A 188 8.62 -32.41 -0.36
C TYR A 188 9.64 -31.49 -1.04
N ASN A 189 10.57 -32.15 -1.72
CA ASN A 189 11.41 -31.61 -2.79
C ASN A 189 10.59 -31.53 -4.09
N LEU A 190 11.06 -30.63 -4.96
CA LEU A 190 10.65 -30.28 -6.34
C LEU A 190 9.59 -29.19 -6.45
#